data_AF-A0A536G557-F1
#
_entry.id   AF-A0A536G557-F1
#
_cell.length_a   1.000
_cell.length_b   1.000
_cell.length_c   1.000
_cell.angle_alpha   90.00
_cell.angle_beta   90.00
_cell.angle_gamma   90.00
#
_symmetry.space_group_name_H-M   'P 1'
#
loop_
_entity.id
_entity.type
_entity.pdbx_description
1 polymer ?
#
loop_
_entity_poly.entity_id
_entity_poly.type
_entity_poly.pdbx_seq_one_letter_code
_entity_poly.pdbx_strand_id
1 'polypeptide(L)' 'MHRTRSILALILVSAGLVWIGQGTSVLKGSSFMVGDPRWAWIGAACVVVGIAIGVREIRSRRA' A
#
# COMPACT_ATOMS: atom_id res chain seq x y z
N MET A 1 -1.30 21.73 0.41
CA MET A 1 -0.63 20.46 0.81
C MET A 1 -1.55 19.23 0.81
N HIS A 2 -2.87 19.39 0.65
CA HIS A 2 -3.85 18.29 0.67
C HIS A 2 -3.80 17.29 -0.50
N ARG A 3 -3.43 17.75 -1.70
CA ARG A 3 -3.28 16.87 -2.88
C ARG A 3 -2.11 15.90 -2.71
N THR A 4 -0.98 16.38 -2.20
CA THR A 4 0.24 15.58 -2.00
C THR A 4 -0.02 14.40 -1.07
N ARG A 5 -0.75 14.59 0.03
CA ARG A 5 -1.11 13.51 0.96
C ARG A 5 -2.04 12.47 0.35
N SER A 6 -3.00 12.91 -0.46
CA SER A 6 -3.94 12.02 -1.15
C SER A 6 -3.21 11.15 -2.19
N ILE A 7 -2.29 11.75 -2.94
CA ILE A 7 -1.44 11.05 -3.92
C ILE A 7 -0.51 10.06 -3.19
N LEU A 8 0.12 10.48 -2.09
CA LEU A 8 0.98 9.59 -1.30
C LEU A 8 0.21 8.38 -0.77
N ALA A 9 -0.99 8.59 -0.23
CA ALA A 9 -1.85 7.53 0.27
C ALA A 9 -2.20 6.54 -0.84
N LEU A 10 -2.57 7.04 -2.03
CA LEU A 10 -2.88 6.19 -3.18
C LEU A 10 -1.66 5.36 -3.62
N ILE A 11 -0.49 5.99 -3.72
CA ILE A 11 0.75 5.29 -4.11
C ILE A 11 1.11 4.21 -3.10
N LEU A 12 1.05 4.51 -1.79
CA LEU A 12 1.33 3.55 -0.71
C LEU A 12 0.40 2.34 -0.75
N VAL A 13 -0.89 2.57 -0.95
CA VAL A 13 -1.88 1.49 -1.02
C VAL A 13 -1.66 0.63 -2.27
N SER A 14 -1.47 1.26 -3.44
CA SER A 14 -1.24 0.53 -4.69
C SER A 14 0.06 -0.28 -4.66
N ALA A 15 1.16 0.32 -4.18
CA ALA A 15 2.44 -0.38 -4.04
C ALA A 15 2.34 -1.54 -3.03
N GLY A 16 1.67 -1.32 -1.90
CA GLY A 16 1.46 -2.37 -0.90
C GLY A 16 0.64 -3.54 -1.42
N LEU A 17 -0.41 -3.28 -2.21
CA LEU A 17 -1.21 -4.33 -2.89
C LEU A 17 -0.36 -5.16 -3.86
N VAL A 18 0.53 -4.53 -4.62
CA VAL A 18 1.44 -5.24 -5.53
C VAL A 18 2.39 -6.14 -4.74
N TRP A 19 2.98 -5.65 -3.65
CA TRP A 19 3.87 -6.46 -2.81
C TRP A 19 3.14 -7.61 -2.09
N ILE A 20 1.89 -7.41 -1.68
CA ILE A 20 1.04 -8.52 -1.18
C ILE A 20 0.84 -9.57 -2.27
N GLY A 21 0.47 -9.16 -3.48
CA GLY A 21 0.30 -10.08 -4.59
C GLY A 21 1.57 -10.85 -4.95
N GLN A 22 2.74 -10.19 -4.88
CA GLN A 22 4.03 -10.85 -5.13
C GLN A 22 4.42 -11.81 -4.00
N GLY A 23 4.30 -11.39 -2.74
CA GLY A 23 4.65 -12.23 -1.59
C GLY A 23 3.72 -13.43 -1.39
N THR A 24 2.47 -13.33 -1.82
CA THR A 24 1.48 -14.44 -1.82
C THR A 24 1.54 -15.32 -3.07
N SER A 25 2.50 -15.08 -3.97
CA SER A 25 2.66 -15.76 -5.26
C SER A 25 1.42 -15.73 -6.19
N VAL A 26 0.45 -14.86 -5.89
CA VAL A 26 -0.69 -14.55 -6.76
C VAL A 26 -0.22 -13.82 -8.01
N LEU A 27 0.71 -12.87 -7.85
CA LEU A 27 1.40 -12.20 -8.94
C LEU A 27 2.69 -12.96 -9.25
N LYS A 28 2.67 -13.73 -10.34
CA LYS A 28 3.83 -14.47 -10.84
C LYS A 28 4.67 -13.56 -11.73
N GLY A 29 5.95 -13.47 -11.42
CA GLY A 29 6.95 -12.70 -12.18
C GLY A 29 8.36 -13.14 -11.80
N SER A 30 9.36 -12.75 -12.61
CA SER A 30 10.77 -13.15 -12.41
C SER A 30 11.51 -12.34 -11.33
N SER A 31 10.79 -11.66 -10.44
CA SER A 31 11.40 -10.74 -9.47
C SER A 31 11.73 -11.43 -8.14
N PHE A 32 12.79 -10.98 -7.46
CA PHE A 32 13.25 -11.46 -6.14
C PHE A 32 12.18 -11.42 -5.03
N MET A 33 11.05 -10.75 -5.28
CA MET A 33 9.96 -10.55 -4.32
C MET A 33 8.88 -11.63 -4.40
N VAL A 34 8.86 -12.42 -5.48
CA VAL A 34 7.79 -13.39 -5.74
C VAL A 34 8.03 -14.67 -4.94
N GLY A 35 7.07 -15.02 -4.08
CA GLY A 35 7.13 -16.23 -3.24
C GLY A 35 7.86 -16.08 -1.89
N ASP A 36 8.30 -14.87 -1.51
CA ASP A 36 8.76 -14.59 -0.14
C ASP A 36 7.64 -13.89 0.67
N PRO A 37 7.09 -14.54 1.72
CA PRO A 37 6.03 -14.00 2.57
C PRO A 37 6.38 -12.66 3.24
N ARG A 38 7.68 -12.32 3.37
CA ARG A 38 8.12 -11.04 3.94
C ARG A 38 7.56 -9.85 3.17
N TRP A 39 7.50 -9.94 1.84
CA TRP A 39 6.95 -8.87 1.01
C TRP A 39 5.45 -8.71 1.18
N ALA A 40 4.72 -9.80 1.50
CA ALA A 40 3.31 -9.71 1.83
C ALA A 40 3.07 -8.94 3.13
N TRP A 41 3.89 -9.16 4.16
CA TRP A 41 3.82 -8.41 5.42
C TRP A 41 4.19 -6.93 5.25
N ILE A 42 5.25 -6.64 4.49
CA ILE A 42 5.64 -5.26 4.17
C ILE A 42 4.53 -4.56 3.39
N GLY A 43 3.97 -5.22 2.38
CA GLY A 43 2.86 -4.70 1.59
C GLY A 43 1.62 -4.42 2.44
N ALA A 44 1.27 -5.33 3.35
CA ALA A 44 0.16 -5.14 4.30
C ALA A 44 0.37 -3.92 5.20
N ALA A 45 1.58 -3.72 5.74
CA ALA A 45 1.91 -2.55 6.54
C ALA A 45 1.77 -1.25 5.71
N CYS A 46 2.25 -1.25 4.46
CA CYS A 46 2.09 -0.11 3.55
C CYS A 46 0.62 0.22 3.25
N VAL A 47 -0.22 -0.79 3.01
CA VAL A 47 -1.67 -0.59 2.80
C VAL A 47 -2.30 0.02 4.06
N VAL A 48 -2.01 -0.50 5.24
CA VAL A 48 -2.56 0.01 6.52
C VAL A 48 -2.17 1.48 6.73
N VAL A 49 -0.90 1.83 6.53
CA VAL A 49 -0.41 3.21 6.69
C VAL A 49 -1.04 4.13 5.64
N GLY A 50 -1.11 3.70 4.37
CA GLY A 50 -1.72 4.47 3.29
C GLY A 50 -3.21 4.75 3.55
N ILE A 51 -3.97 3.74 4.00
CA ILE A 51 -5.38 3.89 4.39
C ILE A 51 -5.50 4.85 5.57
N ALA A 52 -4.67 4.71 6.61
CA ALA A 52 -4.72 5.59 7.78
C ALA A 52 -4.50 7.07 7.40
N ILE A 53 -3.54 7.34 6.50
CA ILE A 53 -3.30 8.70 5.98
C ILE A 53 -4.51 9.19 5.17
N GLY A 54 -5.04 8.36 4.26
CA GLY A 54 -6.20 8.69 3.44
C GLY A 54 -7.45 8.99 4.27
N VAL A 55 -7.74 8.16 5.27
CA VAL A 55 -8.90 8.33 6.18
C VAL A 55 -8.76 9.59 7.03
N ARG A 56 -7.57 9.89 7.56
CA ARG A 56 -7.32 11.13 8.32
C ARG A 56 -7.54 12.37 7.46
N GLU A 57 -7.08 12.33 6.21
CA GLU A 57 -7.27 13.41 5.25
C GLU A 57 -8.76 13.61 4.89
N ILE A 58 -9.52 12.53 4.69
CA ILE A 58 -10.97 12.60 4.44
C ILE A 58 -11.71 13.17 5.66
N ARG A 59 -11.35 12.75 6.87
CA ARG A 59 -11.96 13.27 8.11
C ARG A 59 -11.66 14.75 8.32
N SER A 60 -10.43 15.18 8.06
CA SER A 60 -10.03 16.60 8.14
C SER A 60 -10.75 17.49 7.14
N ARG A 61 -11.33 16.94 6.07
CA ARG A 61 -12.12 17.69 5.08
C ARG A 61 -13.61 17.76 5.42
N ARG A 62 -14.07 16.92 6.36
CA ARG A 62 -15.48 16.83 6.77
C ARG A 62 -15.76 17.55 8.10
N ALA A 63 -14.74 17.86 8.89
CA ALA A 63 -14.81 18.68 10.10
C ALA A 63 -14.56 20.15 9.74
#